data_AF-C7RAZ4-F1
#
_entry.id   AF-C7RAZ4-F1
#
_cell.length_a   1.000
_cell.length_b   1.000
_cell.length_c   1.000
_cell.angle_alpha   90.00
_cell.angle_beta   90.00
_cell.angle_gamma   90.00
#
_symmetry.space_group_name_H-M   'P 1'
#
loop_
_entity.id
_entity.type
_entity.pdbx_description
1 polymer ?
#
loop_
_entity_poly.entity_id
_entity_poly.type
_entity_poly.pdbx_seq_one_letter_code
_entity_poly.pdbx_strand_id
1 'polypeptide(L)'
;MSRLLYKSDKLKHVQATYEDLKAHGIKDSDLHVIAKKQGKVMRRGLNTANFWYKTNVLNGSFKGFIVGTVIGLLIATTLYNMQALNGLYSTFGFVATTILLSGFGTWLGGLLGLESKNYKLRKYYNLVEEGKYLLLIDVKERNLKPVVQSIHQNHPQLTLLSDEIETVIPFDFMQTSH
;
A
#
# COMPACT_ATOMS: atom_id res chain seq x y z
N MET A 1 1.08 -15.27 -8.90
CA MET A 1 1.01 -14.00 -9.67
C MET A 1 2.31 -13.27 -9.40
N SER A 2 2.98 -12.80 -10.45
CA SER A 2 4.30 -12.20 -10.34
C SER A 2 4.23 -10.72 -10.71
N ARG A 3 5.03 -9.91 -10.01
CA ARG A 3 5.03 -8.46 -10.18
C ARG A 3 6.39 -7.99 -10.62
N LEU A 4 6.40 -7.35 -11.79
CA LEU A 4 7.58 -6.75 -12.37
C LEU A 4 7.66 -5.27 -11.97
N LEU A 5 8.86 -4.81 -11.68
CA LEU A 5 9.16 -3.40 -11.42
C LEU A 5 10.19 -2.91 -12.41
N TYR A 6 9.82 -1.91 -13.19
CA TYR A 6 10.70 -1.22 -14.12
C TYR A 6 10.93 0.22 -13.71
N LYS A 7 12.11 0.74 -14.01
CA LYS A 7 12.49 2.15 -13.85
C LYS A 7 12.57 2.83 -15.22
N SER A 8 12.14 4.07 -15.28
CA SER A 8 12.46 4.96 -16.41
C SER A 8 12.79 6.38 -15.94
N ASP A 9 13.64 7.06 -16.69
CA ASP A 9 14.02 8.45 -16.44
C ASP A 9 12.98 9.45 -16.96
N LYS A 10 12.18 9.07 -17.96
CA LYS A 10 11.20 9.97 -18.60
C LYS A 10 9.82 9.35 -18.64
N LEU A 11 8.82 10.14 -18.26
CA LEU A 11 7.41 9.74 -18.31
C LEU A 11 6.94 9.28 -19.71
N LYS A 12 7.51 9.85 -20.78
CA LYS A 12 7.15 9.46 -22.16
C LYS A 12 7.43 7.99 -22.44
N HIS A 13 8.51 7.44 -21.89
CA HIS A 13 8.89 6.04 -22.10
C HIS A 13 7.96 5.12 -21.32
N VAL A 14 7.65 5.47 -20.06
CA VAL A 14 6.64 4.74 -19.26
C VAL A 14 5.29 4.73 -19.96
N GLN A 15 4.86 5.86 -20.51
CA GLN A 15 3.60 5.97 -21.23
C GLN A 15 3.58 5.10 -22.48
N ALA A 16 4.65 5.11 -23.29
CA ALA A 16 4.75 4.28 -24.48
C ALA A 16 4.68 2.78 -24.14
N THR A 17 5.39 2.34 -23.09
CA THR A 17 5.31 0.96 -22.61
C THR A 17 3.92 0.63 -22.06
N TYR A 18 3.29 1.56 -21.35
CA TYR A 18 1.95 1.35 -20.79
C TYR A 18 0.91 1.09 -21.88
N GLU A 19 0.89 1.92 -22.92
CA GLU A 19 -0.01 1.75 -24.08
C GLU A 19 0.28 0.47 -24.84
N ASP A 20 1.56 0.13 -25.03
CA ASP A 20 1.98 -1.11 -25.70
C ASP A 20 1.51 -2.35 -24.93
N LEU A 21 1.67 -2.38 -23.61
CA LEU A 21 1.22 -3.48 -22.77
C LEU A 21 -0.32 -3.60 -22.76
N LYS A 22 -1.05 -2.48 -22.80
CA LYS A 22 -2.51 -2.49 -22.98
C LYS A 22 -2.93 -3.04 -24.33
N ALA A 23 -2.25 -2.65 -25.41
CA ALA A 23 -2.49 -3.19 -26.75
C ALA A 23 -2.27 -4.71 -26.82
N HIS A 24 -1.33 -5.24 -26.01
CA HIS A 24 -1.05 -6.67 -25.88
C HIS A 24 -1.94 -7.39 -24.84
N GLY A 25 -3.01 -6.74 -24.35
CA GLY A 25 -4.04 -7.38 -23.54
C GLY A 25 -3.77 -7.41 -22.03
N ILE A 26 -2.78 -6.66 -21.52
CA ILE A 26 -2.66 -6.41 -20.08
C ILE A 26 -3.70 -5.38 -19.65
N LYS A 27 -4.41 -5.65 -18.56
CA LYS A 27 -5.45 -4.76 -18.06
C LYS A 27 -4.86 -3.50 -17.45
N ASP A 28 -5.60 -2.41 -17.55
CA ASP A 28 -5.27 -1.13 -16.91
C ASP A 28 -5.15 -1.26 -15.37
N SER A 29 -5.94 -2.17 -14.78
CA SER A 29 -5.89 -2.53 -13.36
C SER A 29 -4.57 -3.18 -12.92
N ASP A 30 -3.82 -3.74 -13.86
CA ASP A 30 -2.59 -4.51 -13.60
C ASP A 30 -1.34 -3.66 -13.88
N LEU A 31 -1.52 -2.42 -14.36
CA LEU A 31 -0.44 -1.50 -14.72
C LEU A 31 -0.51 -0.23 -13.85
N HIS A 32 0.54 0.02 -13.08
CA HIS A 32 0.58 1.15 -12.14
C HIS A 32 1.86 1.94 -12.24
N VAL A 33 1.76 3.26 -12.24
CA VAL A 33 2.91 4.17 -12.29
C VAL A 33 3.10 4.85 -10.93
N ILE A 34 4.30 4.77 -10.38
CA ILE A 34 4.73 5.54 -9.21
C ILE A 34 5.64 6.68 -9.69
N ALA A 35 5.30 7.90 -9.29
CA ALA A 35 6.10 9.09 -9.55
C ALA A 35 5.93 10.12 -8.44
N LYS A 36 6.94 10.98 -8.24
CA LYS A 36 6.89 12.09 -7.27
C LYS A 36 5.79 13.12 -7.58
N LYS A 37 5.53 13.41 -8.86
CA LYS A 37 4.52 14.38 -9.31
C LYS A 37 3.35 13.67 -9.98
N GLN A 38 2.39 13.24 -9.16
CA GLN A 38 1.25 12.43 -9.61
C GLN A 38 0.32 13.14 -10.59
N GLY A 39 0.10 14.45 -10.42
CA GLY A 39 -0.73 15.23 -11.34
C GLY A 39 -0.22 15.24 -12.79
N LYS A 40 1.08 15.02 -13.04
CA LYS A 40 1.62 14.87 -14.40
C LYS A 40 1.33 13.50 -15.02
N VAL A 41 1.17 12.47 -14.19
CA VAL A 41 0.91 11.09 -14.62
C VAL A 41 -0.59 10.91 -14.86
N MET A 42 -1.45 11.37 -13.95
CA MET A 42 -2.91 11.36 -14.10
C MET A 42 -3.39 12.13 -15.32
N ARG A 43 -2.80 13.31 -15.61
CA ARG A 43 -3.12 14.10 -16.82
C ARG A 43 -2.83 13.38 -18.14
N ARG A 44 -2.08 12.27 -18.11
CA ARG A 44 -1.77 11.45 -19.28
C ARG A 44 -2.55 10.14 -19.33
N GLY A 45 -3.59 10.00 -18.49
CA GLY A 45 -4.42 8.80 -18.46
C GLY A 45 -3.73 7.57 -17.87
N LEU A 46 -2.61 7.75 -17.18
CA LEU A 46 -1.87 6.66 -16.56
C LEU A 46 -2.38 6.44 -15.13
N ASN A 47 -2.61 5.18 -14.78
CA ASN A 47 -3.04 4.81 -13.43
C ASN A 47 -1.91 5.08 -12.42
N THR A 48 -2.16 5.99 -11.49
CA THR A 48 -1.18 6.39 -10.45
C THR A 48 -1.41 5.65 -9.16
N ALA A 49 -0.37 5.01 -8.63
CA ALA A 49 -0.42 4.44 -7.29
C ALA A 49 0.04 5.50 -6.26
N ASN A 50 -0.91 6.19 -5.60
CA ASN A 50 -0.62 7.17 -4.52
C ASN A 50 -0.77 6.60 -3.10
N PHE A 51 -1.10 5.34 -2.95
CA PHE A 51 -1.72 4.90 -1.70
C PHE A 51 -0.75 4.33 -0.67
N TRP A 52 0.52 4.07 -1.02
CA TRP A 52 1.47 3.26 -0.24
C TRP A 52 1.65 3.72 1.21
N TYR A 53 1.69 5.03 1.46
CA TYR A 53 1.81 5.57 2.80
C TYR A 53 0.48 5.51 3.55
N LYS A 54 -0.64 5.87 2.89
CA LYS A 54 -1.98 5.87 3.47
C LYS A 54 -2.49 4.47 3.82
N THR A 55 -2.21 3.45 2.99
CA THR A 55 -2.67 2.07 3.27
C THR A 55 -1.94 1.44 4.43
N ASN A 56 -0.63 1.67 4.57
CA ASN A 56 0.11 1.11 5.71
C ASN A 56 -0.33 1.74 7.03
N VAL A 57 -0.56 3.05 7.05
CA VAL A 57 -1.17 3.74 8.21
C VAL A 57 -2.54 3.16 8.49
N LEU A 58 -3.41 3.04 7.49
CA LEU A 58 -4.79 2.57 7.70
C LEU A 58 -4.83 1.13 8.21
N ASN A 59 -4.03 0.23 7.63
CA ASN A 59 -3.92 -1.15 8.06
C ASN A 59 -3.32 -1.25 9.47
N GLY A 60 -2.29 -0.44 9.77
CA GLY A 60 -1.71 -0.35 11.10
C GLY A 60 -2.74 0.14 12.13
N SER A 61 -3.45 1.21 11.82
CA SER A 61 -4.54 1.77 12.64
C SER A 61 -5.65 0.75 12.87
N PHE A 62 -6.05 0.00 11.85
CA PHE A 62 -7.10 -1.02 11.97
C PHE A 62 -6.68 -2.20 12.85
N LYS A 63 -5.44 -2.70 12.67
CA LYS A 63 -4.88 -3.73 13.57
C LYS A 63 -4.78 -3.22 15.00
N GLY A 64 -4.32 -1.98 15.17
CA GLY A 64 -4.24 -1.30 16.45
C GLY A 64 -5.60 -1.12 17.12
N PHE A 65 -6.63 -0.77 16.36
CA PHE A 65 -8.02 -0.70 16.82
C PHE A 65 -8.50 -2.04 17.35
N ILE A 66 -8.29 -3.13 16.62
CA ILE A 66 -8.71 -4.49 17.04
C ILE A 66 -8.02 -4.87 18.34
N VAL A 67 -6.69 -4.77 18.38
CA VAL A 67 -5.90 -5.13 19.57
C VAL A 67 -6.28 -4.25 20.77
N GLY A 68 -6.38 -2.93 20.56
CA GLY A 68 -6.77 -1.97 21.59
C GLY A 68 -8.18 -2.22 22.12
N THR A 69 -9.11 -2.62 21.26
CA THR A 69 -10.49 -2.98 21.67
C THR A 69 -10.51 -4.26 22.50
N VAL A 70 -9.79 -5.30 22.09
CA VAL A 70 -9.70 -6.56 22.85
C VAL A 70 -9.10 -6.33 24.23
N ILE A 71 -7.97 -5.61 24.30
CA ILE A 71 -7.34 -5.24 25.58
C ILE A 71 -8.27 -4.36 26.42
N GLY A 72 -8.95 -3.40 25.76
CA GLY A 72 -9.93 -2.51 26.39
C GLY A 72 -11.06 -3.27 27.08
N LEU A 73 -11.66 -4.24 26.39
CA LEU A 73 -12.72 -5.08 26.93
C LEU A 73 -12.23 -5.94 28.10
N LEU A 74 -11.03 -6.52 28.01
CA LEU A 74 -10.46 -7.34 29.09
C LEU A 74 -10.22 -6.50 30.36
N ILE A 75 -9.62 -5.31 30.20
CA ILE A 75 -9.35 -4.39 31.32
C ILE A 75 -10.67 -3.89 31.90
N ALA A 76 -11.60 -3.41 31.06
CA ALA A 76 -12.89 -2.90 31.52
C ALA A 76 -13.71 -3.96 32.26
N THR A 77 -13.72 -5.20 31.77
CA THR A 77 -14.39 -6.34 32.44
C THR A 77 -13.75 -6.64 33.79
N THR A 78 -12.42 -6.63 33.86
CA THR A 78 -11.70 -6.86 35.13
C THR A 78 -12.01 -5.78 36.16
N LEU A 79 -11.96 -4.50 35.76
CA LEU A 79 -12.27 -3.36 36.63
C LEU A 79 -13.72 -3.39 37.12
N TYR A 80 -14.66 -3.78 36.26
CA TYR A 80 -16.06 -3.92 36.62
C TYR A 80 -16.28 -5.02 37.67
N ASN A 81 -15.68 -6.20 37.48
CA ASN A 81 -15.82 -7.32 38.43
C ASN A 81 -15.14 -7.05 39.78
N MET A 82 -14.03 -6.32 39.79
CA MET A 82 -13.34 -5.93 41.02
C MET A 82 -14.04 -4.81 41.79
N GLN A 83 -15.19 -4.30 41.30
CA GLN A 83 -15.87 -3.13 41.87
C GLN A 83 -14.91 -1.94 42.05
N ALA A 84 -14.03 -1.75 41.06
CA ALA A 84 -13.02 -0.70 41.09
C ALA A 84 -13.65 0.68 41.36
N LEU A 85 -12.87 1.59 41.94
CA LEU A 85 -13.32 2.93 42.35
C LEU A 85 -14.50 2.88 43.36
N ASN A 86 -14.50 1.91 44.29
CA ASN A 86 -15.56 1.75 45.29
C ASN A 86 -16.97 1.63 44.65
N GLY A 87 -17.07 0.94 43.52
CA GLY A 87 -18.33 0.79 42.79
C GLY A 87 -18.74 1.98 41.92
N LEU A 88 -17.94 3.06 41.86
CA LEU A 88 -18.17 4.17 40.92
C LEU A 88 -17.88 3.79 39.47
N TYR A 89 -17.15 2.70 39.25
CA TYR A 89 -16.91 2.15 37.91
C TYR A 89 -18.19 1.52 37.34
N SER A 90 -19.08 2.37 36.85
CA SER A 90 -20.35 2.01 36.22
C SER A 90 -20.17 1.62 34.75
N THR A 91 -21.28 1.37 34.06
CA THR A 91 -21.32 1.17 32.61
C THR A 91 -20.63 2.29 31.83
N PHE A 92 -20.67 3.53 32.33
CA PHE A 92 -19.96 4.65 31.71
C PHE A 92 -18.43 4.44 31.75
N GLY A 93 -17.90 4.01 32.89
CA GLY A 93 -16.47 3.70 33.03
C GLY A 93 -16.04 2.56 32.10
N PHE A 94 -16.88 1.53 31.99
CA PHE A 94 -16.65 0.41 31.07
C PHE A 94 -16.50 0.87 29.61
N VAL A 95 -17.48 1.66 29.13
CA VAL A 95 -17.48 2.18 27.76
C VAL A 95 -16.31 3.14 27.54
N ALA A 96 -16.05 4.04 28.50
CA ALA A 96 -14.96 5.02 28.41
C ALA A 96 -13.59 4.33 28.34
N THR A 97 -13.31 3.34 29.19
CA THR A 97 -12.05 2.58 29.17
C THR A 97 -11.86 1.86 27.84
N THR A 98 -12.91 1.23 27.32
CA THR A 98 -12.84 0.51 26.03
C THR A 98 -12.56 1.46 24.87
N ILE A 99 -13.25 2.60 24.80
CA ILE A 99 -13.04 3.61 23.75
C ILE A 99 -11.63 4.21 23.84
N LEU A 100 -11.16 4.55 25.05
CA LEU A 100 -9.84 5.13 25.23
C LEU A 100 -8.73 4.18 24.78
N LEU A 101 -8.81 2.90 25.17
CA LEU A 101 -7.80 1.91 24.78
C LEU A 101 -7.87 1.53 23.31
N SER A 102 -9.07 1.49 22.73
CA SER A 102 -9.26 1.32 21.29
C SER A 102 -8.68 2.49 20.48
N GLY A 103 -8.93 3.73 20.93
CA GLY A 103 -8.36 4.93 20.33
C GLY A 103 -6.84 4.98 20.46
N PHE A 104 -6.31 4.65 21.64
CA PHE A 104 -4.86 4.55 21.87
C PHE A 104 -4.22 3.47 20.98
N GLY A 105 -4.85 2.30 20.87
CA GLY A 105 -4.42 1.23 19.98
C GLY A 105 -4.45 1.66 18.52
N THR A 106 -5.50 2.36 18.08
CA THR A 106 -5.61 2.91 16.71
C THR A 106 -4.48 3.90 16.42
N TRP A 107 -4.19 4.82 17.34
CA TRP A 107 -3.12 5.80 17.19
C TRP A 107 -1.73 5.12 17.14
N LEU A 108 -1.45 4.22 18.09
CA LEU A 108 -0.18 3.49 18.15
C LEU A 108 0.00 2.56 16.95
N GLY A 109 -1.05 1.86 16.54
CA GLY A 109 -1.05 1.01 15.35
C GLY A 109 -0.82 1.80 14.06
N GLY A 110 -1.41 2.99 13.94
CA GLY A 110 -1.15 3.90 12.83
C GLY A 110 0.31 4.34 12.79
N LEU A 111 0.91 4.67 13.95
CA LEU A 111 2.32 5.03 14.06
C LEU A 111 3.26 3.88 13.71
N LEU A 112 2.95 2.66 14.13
CA LEU A 112 3.72 1.46 13.75
C LEU A 112 3.52 1.10 12.26
N GLY A 113 2.33 1.33 11.72
CA GLY A 113 2.04 1.18 10.29
C GLY A 113 2.82 2.16 9.42
N LEU A 114 3.12 3.35 9.94
CA LEU A 114 4.01 4.32 9.28
C LEU A 114 5.45 3.80 9.15
N GLU A 115 5.93 3.09 10.18
CA GLU A 115 7.25 2.46 10.15
C GLU A 115 7.30 1.21 9.28
N SER A 116 6.19 0.47 9.15
CA SER A 116 6.11 -0.72 8.28
C SER A 116 6.07 -0.33 6.80
N LYS A 117 7.12 0.35 6.30
CA LYS A 117 7.39 0.48 4.87
C LYS A 117 7.64 -0.93 4.33
N ASN A 118 6.95 -1.31 3.25
CA ASN A 118 7.23 -2.54 2.51
C ASN A 118 8.74 -2.61 2.21
N TYR A 119 9.48 -3.43 2.96
CA TYR A 119 10.94 -3.47 2.93
C TYR A 119 11.48 -3.68 1.51
N LYS A 120 10.79 -4.51 0.72
CA LYS A 120 11.14 -4.83 -0.68
C LYS A 120 11.05 -3.62 -1.64
N LEU A 121 10.15 -2.66 -1.40
CA LEU A 121 9.97 -1.48 -2.25
C LEU A 121 10.70 -0.23 -1.71
N ARG A 122 11.05 -0.20 -0.42
CA ARG A 122 11.76 0.91 0.24
C ARG A 122 13.09 1.24 -0.46
N LYS A 123 13.81 0.23 -0.96
CA LYS A 123 15.06 0.42 -1.72
C LYS A 123 14.90 1.27 -2.98
N TYR A 124 13.69 1.41 -3.53
CA TYR A 124 13.42 2.17 -4.74
C TYR A 124 12.84 3.56 -4.47
N TYR A 125 12.63 3.94 -3.20
CA TYR A 125 12.07 5.25 -2.85
C TYR A 125 12.99 6.40 -3.26
N ASN A 126 14.31 6.22 -3.08
CA ASN A 126 15.30 7.21 -3.50
C ASN A 126 15.20 7.52 -5.00
N LEU A 127 14.92 6.51 -5.83
CA LEU A 127 14.73 6.69 -7.28
C LEU A 127 13.52 7.59 -7.56
N VAL A 128 12.41 7.41 -6.84
CA VAL A 128 11.23 8.27 -7.00
C VAL A 128 11.54 9.69 -6.52
N GLU A 129 12.28 9.84 -5.41
CA GLU A 129 12.69 11.14 -4.87
C GLU A 129 13.62 11.92 -5.82
N GLU A 130 14.50 11.20 -6.52
CA GLU A 130 15.38 11.66 -7.62
C GLU A 130 14.60 12.02 -8.90
N GLY A 131 13.29 11.76 -8.94
CA GLY A 131 12.42 12.11 -10.07
C GLY A 131 12.32 11.02 -11.15
N LYS A 132 12.76 9.79 -10.87
CA LYS A 132 12.53 8.64 -11.73
C LYS A 132 11.07 8.18 -11.64
N TYR A 133 10.63 7.48 -12.68
CA TYR A 133 9.30 6.88 -12.78
C TYR A 133 9.43 5.37 -12.62
N LEU A 134 8.57 4.77 -11.80
CA LEU A 134 8.51 3.34 -11.64
C LEU A 134 7.22 2.81 -12.25
N LEU A 135 7.33 1.77 -13.08
CA LEU A 135 6.20 1.05 -13.67
C LEU A 135 6.10 -0.31 -12.99
N LEU A 136 4.98 -0.55 -12.34
CA LEU A 136 4.60 -1.83 -11.74
C LEU A 136 3.67 -2.55 -12.71
N ILE A 137 3.95 -3.83 -12.95
CA ILE A 137 3.19 -4.66 -13.88
C ILE A 137 2.87 -5.97 -13.16
N ASP A 138 1.58 -6.26 -12.97
CA ASP A 138 1.13 -7.56 -12.50
C ASP A 138 0.88 -8.50 -13.69
N VAL A 139 1.59 -9.62 -13.70
CA VAL A 139 1.49 -10.66 -14.72
C VAL A 139 1.24 -12.01 -14.09
N LYS A 140 0.39 -12.81 -14.74
CA LYS A 140 0.30 -14.23 -14.42
C LYS A 140 1.63 -14.89 -14.73
N GLU A 141 2.08 -15.86 -13.94
CA GLU A 141 3.38 -16.53 -14.08
C GLU A 141 3.61 -17.06 -15.51
N ARG A 142 2.57 -17.62 -16.13
CA ARG A 142 2.56 -18.04 -17.54
C ARG A 142 2.94 -16.95 -18.56
N ASN A 143 2.67 -15.69 -18.25
CA ASN A 143 2.91 -14.55 -19.14
C ASN A 143 4.16 -13.73 -18.71
N LEU A 144 4.86 -14.12 -17.65
CA LEU A 144 5.99 -13.36 -17.13
C LEU A 144 7.15 -13.28 -18.14
N LYS A 145 7.65 -14.43 -18.63
CA LYS A 145 8.77 -14.45 -19.57
C LYS A 145 8.47 -13.69 -20.88
N PRO A 146 7.31 -13.91 -21.55
CA PRO A 146 6.96 -13.16 -22.76
C PRO A 146 6.91 -11.65 -22.54
N VAL A 147 6.33 -11.19 -21.43
CA VAL A 147 6.19 -9.76 -21.14
C VAL A 147 7.56 -9.13 -20.86
N VAL A 148 8.41 -9.78 -20.08
CA VAL A 148 9.77 -9.30 -19.82
C VAL A 148 10.58 -9.18 -21.12
N GLN A 149 10.48 -10.20 -21.98
CA GLN A 149 11.18 -10.21 -23.27
C GLN A 149 10.66 -9.12 -24.22
N SER A 150 9.34 -8.93 -24.30
CA SER A 150 8.71 -7.88 -25.11
C SER A 150 9.16 -6.50 -24.67
N ILE A 151 9.18 -6.22 -23.37
CA ILE A 151 9.63 -4.93 -22.83
C ILE A 151 11.12 -4.73 -23.13
N HIS A 152 11.94 -5.77 -22.97
CA HIS A 152 13.37 -5.66 -23.24
C HIS A 152 13.68 -5.35 -24.72
N GLN A 153 12.90 -5.91 -25.65
CA GLN A 153 13.07 -5.69 -27.09
C GLN A 153 12.50 -4.34 -27.55
N ASN A 154 11.27 -4.00 -27.13
CA ASN A 154 10.54 -2.85 -27.66
C ASN A 154 10.81 -1.57 -26.86
N HIS A 155 11.20 -1.69 -25.59
CA HIS A 155 11.36 -0.57 -24.65
C HIS A 155 12.68 -0.66 -23.86
N PRO A 156 13.85 -0.66 -24.53
CA PRO A 156 15.17 -0.80 -23.87
C PRO A 156 15.50 0.35 -22.90
N GLN A 157 14.70 1.43 -22.93
CA GLN A 157 14.80 2.58 -22.04
C GLN A 157 14.26 2.30 -20.63
N LEU A 158 13.58 1.16 -20.44
CA LEU A 158 13.11 0.71 -19.13
C LEU A 158 14.10 -0.29 -18.55
N THR A 159 14.58 -0.02 -17.34
CA THR A 159 15.47 -0.93 -16.62
C THR A 159 14.65 -1.80 -15.68
N LEU A 160 14.75 -3.13 -15.81
CA LEU A 160 14.16 -4.06 -14.84
C LEU A 160 14.89 -3.90 -13.50
N LEU A 161 14.14 -3.62 -12.44
CA LEU A 161 14.65 -3.49 -11.08
C LEU A 161 14.41 -4.75 -10.23
N SER A 162 13.30 -5.45 -10.51
CA SER A 162 12.89 -6.66 -9.80
C SER A 162 11.80 -7.37 -10.61
N ASP A 163 11.86 -8.69 -10.65
CA ASP A 163 10.86 -9.60 -11.23
C ASP A 163 10.04 -10.35 -10.17
N GLU A 164 10.49 -10.33 -8.91
CA GLU A 164 9.85 -11.00 -7.77
C GLU A 164 9.38 -10.03 -6.67
N ILE A 165 8.66 -8.95 -7.01
CA ILE A 165 8.01 -8.17 -5.94
C ILE A 165 6.73 -8.86 -5.50
N GLU A 166 6.86 -9.91 -4.69
CA GLU A 166 5.74 -10.36 -3.86
C GLU A 166 5.32 -9.21 -2.93
N THR A 167 4.30 -8.48 -3.35
CA THR A 167 3.54 -7.61 -2.46
C THR A 167 2.34 -8.40 -1.96
N VAL A 168 2.13 -8.36 -0.65
CA VAL A 168 0.98 -8.99 0.00
C VAL A 168 -0.34 -8.25 -0.31
N ILE A 169 -0.30 -7.12 -1.04
CA ILE A 169 -1.43 -6.21 -1.22
C ILE A 169 -1.95 -6.24 -2.67
N PRO A 170 -3.19 -6.71 -2.91
CA PRO A 170 -3.89 -6.62 -4.19
C PRO A 170 -4.10 -5.16 -4.63
N PHE A 171 -4.07 -4.90 -5.94
CA PHE A 171 -4.23 -3.54 -6.48
C PHE A 171 -5.61 -2.91 -6.28
N ASP A 172 -6.65 -3.69 -6.02
CA ASP A 172 -7.98 -3.15 -5.68
C ASP A 172 -7.94 -2.24 -4.45
N PHE A 173 -7.00 -2.47 -3.53
CA PHE A 173 -6.77 -1.59 -2.37
C PHE A 173 -5.91 -0.37 -2.68
N MET A 174 -5.26 -0.30 -3.85
CA MET A 174 -4.36 0.78 -4.26
C MET A 174 -4.99 1.74 -5.27
N GLN A 175 -6.14 1.39 -5.87
CA GLN A 175 -6.92 2.30 -6.70
C GLN A 175 -7.45 3.46 -5.85
N THR A 176 -7.29 4.68 -6.35
CA THR A 176 -8.02 5.81 -5.81
C THR A 176 -9.50 5.59 -6.06
N SER A 177 -10.29 5.43 -5.00
CA SER A 177 -11.69 5.84 -5.07
C SER A 177 -11.69 7.31 -5.50
N HIS A 178 -12.26 7.55 -6.68
CA HIS A 178 -12.50 8.90 -7.19
C HIS A 178 -13.18 9.79 -6.15
#